data_AF-A0A952PG08-F1
#
_entry.id   AF-A0A952PG08-F1
#
_cell.length_a   1.000
_cell.length_b   1.000
_cell.length_c   1.000
_cell.angle_alpha   90.00
_cell.angle_beta   90.00
_cell.angle_gamma   90.00
#
_symmetry.space_group_name_H-M   'P 1'
#
loop_
_entity.id
_entity.type
_entity.pdbx_description
1 polymer ?
#
loop_
_entity_poly.entity_id
_entity_poly.type
_entity_poly.pdbx_seq_one_letter_code
_entity_poly.pdbx_strand_id
1 'polypeptide(L)'
;MARCKRSSKGHVLALILVVTCMIVVPLLLVFSQTGFYVMDRERVQTAVDAAGLVAANDMSRIIFSDPTFGWVSLSNYPPIGKATRARDGEPLPVTGINTLVGTIRQNTIIANELANRKMQELTDRDRASLEMTIAELNVTLKESLAGESGKYMDIQGAEVRPVKDVEDFLRAHLPANVRLESVKLTSGWLKGGGTTTIATPLPAEFSQVKKEEEQAGNYRPFIDVRANNRSFTFAGLGPSSRLVSHSEFQPADGKHINSIVKIECEVARQNPYLPFFAVGNDAASRMKCVAFAQPYTMEDIGPKGVMTLRFSGTPVPGLLSWSDFMRQSNFEDQQVTAFDALGGDYPVDKGSTMAATETDGGTADQFSEHFYYWLRNGHLQPKLGAVLDMVNAQFKMGPFEKFAYEFAKDGTISRRVLEKDPFPIGVTSDSQVSVMSDTRIQGGLAPIIIFRDNVKHLGTESGGKHGGQPLTGKPLNWCELREFGGDEQTALSLGKGHLGTQLTVVDPNAPAPEETENMLTEMFRKLDGKELALQPRRNFYSGGLALDIEIGGIRQFQPSVLDIPSKRKYWAYRKI
;
A
#
# COMPACT_ATOMS: atom_id res chain seq x y z
N MET A 1 62.53 88.46 7.61
CA MET A 1 61.08 88.21 7.39
C MET A 1 60.90 86.94 6.58
N ALA A 2 60.69 85.79 7.22
CA ALA A 2 60.34 84.54 6.54
C ALA A 2 58.82 84.31 6.68
N ARG A 3 58.08 84.50 5.58
CA ARG A 3 56.63 84.26 5.52
C ARG A 3 56.40 82.75 5.39
N CYS A 4 56.12 82.09 6.52
CA CYS A 4 55.74 80.69 6.55
C CYS A 4 54.34 80.54 5.93
N LYS A 5 54.28 80.09 4.67
CA LYS A 5 53.03 79.89 3.91
C LYS A 5 52.36 78.61 4.43
N ARG A 6 51.53 78.75 5.47
CA ARG A 6 50.73 77.65 6.04
C ARG A 6 49.76 77.13 4.97
N SER A 7 49.97 75.90 4.50
CA SER A 7 49.10 75.23 3.51
C SER A 7 47.73 74.93 4.13
N SER A 8 46.67 75.59 3.64
CA SER A 8 45.29 75.35 4.10
C SER A 8 44.71 74.00 3.65
N LYS A 9 45.47 73.17 2.91
CA LYS A 9 45.01 71.87 2.38
C LYS A 9 45.20 70.69 3.35
N GLY A 10 45.94 70.84 4.45
CA GLY A 10 46.20 69.75 5.40
C GLY A 10 44.99 69.31 6.23
N HIS A 11 44.09 70.24 6.58
CA HIS A 11 42.92 69.95 7.43
C HIS A 11 41.84 69.18 6.67
N VAL A 12 41.70 69.42 5.36
CA VAL A 12 40.73 68.72 4.50
C VAL A 12 41.16 67.25 4.31
N LEU A 13 42.46 66.99 4.12
CA LEU A 13 42.99 65.63 4.01
C LEU A 13 42.77 64.83 5.30
N ALA A 14 43.02 65.44 6.47
CA ALA A 14 42.79 64.82 7.76
C ALA A 14 41.30 64.49 7.99
N LEU A 15 40.38 65.39 7.60
CA LEU A 15 38.95 65.15 7.69
C LEU A 15 38.50 64.01 6.77
N ILE A 16 38.97 63.97 5.52
CA ILE A 16 38.67 62.88 4.58
C ILE A 16 39.18 61.54 5.11
N LEU A 17 40.39 61.50 5.67
CA LEU A 17 40.96 60.30 6.28
C LEU A 17 40.10 59.82 7.45
N VAL A 18 39.73 60.73 8.37
CA VAL A 18 38.89 60.40 9.53
C VAL A 18 37.51 59.90 9.10
N VAL A 19 36.84 60.59 8.17
CA VAL A 19 35.53 60.16 7.65
C VAL A 19 35.62 58.81 6.94
N THR A 20 36.68 58.59 6.15
CA THR A 20 36.87 57.32 5.44
C THR A 20 37.12 56.18 6.43
N CYS A 21 38.02 56.36 7.40
CA CYS A 21 38.39 55.31 8.35
C CYS A 21 37.34 55.06 9.44
N MET A 22 36.61 56.09 9.89
CA MET A 22 35.66 55.97 11.02
C MET A 22 34.22 55.76 10.57
N ILE A 23 33.86 56.12 9.34
CA ILE A 23 32.47 56.00 8.85
C ILE A 23 32.41 55.05 7.66
N VAL A 24 33.15 55.33 6.58
CA VAL A 24 33.03 54.56 5.33
C VAL A 24 33.52 53.13 5.50
N VAL A 25 34.70 52.92 6.08
CA VAL A 25 35.27 51.58 6.29
C VAL A 25 34.41 50.71 7.21
N PRO A 26 33.98 51.17 8.42
CA PRO A 26 33.10 50.37 9.27
C PRO A 26 31.76 50.05 8.61
N LEU A 27 31.18 50.99 7.87
CA LEU A 27 29.92 50.80 7.17
C LEU A 27 30.05 49.78 6.03
N LEU A 28 31.13 49.84 5.24
CA LEU A 28 31.45 48.81 4.24
C LEU A 28 31.67 47.43 4.87
N LEU A 29 32.34 47.35 6.02
CA LEU A 29 32.51 46.10 6.76
C LEU A 29 31.18 45.54 7.23
N VAL A 30 30.29 46.38 7.78
CA VAL A 30 28.94 45.95 8.20
C VAL A 30 28.14 45.45 6.99
N PHE A 31 28.11 46.19 5.88
CA PHE A 31 27.41 45.74 4.67
C PHE A 31 27.96 44.43 4.12
N SER A 32 29.29 44.27 4.11
CA SER A 32 29.92 43.01 3.71
C SER A 32 29.54 41.87 4.65
N GLN A 33 29.55 42.08 5.97
CA GLN A 33 29.13 41.08 6.96
C GLN A 33 27.67 40.67 6.79
N THR A 34 26.77 41.64 6.60
CA THR A 34 25.35 41.36 6.35
C THR A 34 25.17 40.61 5.04
N GLY A 35 25.88 40.99 3.97
CA GLY A 35 25.87 40.29 2.70
C GLY A 35 26.30 38.84 2.82
N PHE A 36 27.43 38.58 3.47
CA PHE A 36 27.87 37.21 3.74
C PHE A 36 26.91 36.43 4.64
N TYR A 37 26.31 37.07 5.65
CA TYR A 37 25.30 36.43 6.48
C TYR A 37 24.06 36.01 5.67
N VAL A 38 23.57 36.87 4.78
CA VAL A 38 22.44 36.55 3.90
C VAL A 38 22.80 35.39 2.96
N MET A 39 23.97 35.42 2.34
CA MET A 39 24.45 34.34 1.47
C MET A 39 24.60 33.01 2.23
N ASP A 40 25.19 33.04 3.42
CA ASP A 40 25.34 31.86 4.27
C ASP A 40 23.96 31.32 4.68
N ARG A 41 23.02 32.21 5.06
CA ARG A 41 21.65 31.84 5.43
C ARG A 41 20.91 31.16 4.28
N GLU A 42 21.01 31.68 3.05
CA GLU A 42 20.39 31.06 1.87
C GLU A 42 20.96 29.68 1.56
N ARG A 43 22.29 29.53 1.66
CA ARG A 43 22.97 28.22 1.48
C ARG A 43 22.55 27.21 2.55
N VAL A 44 22.50 27.65 3.81
CA VAL A 44 22.02 26.82 4.93
C VAL A 44 20.56 26.43 4.71
N GLN A 45 19.70 27.37 4.33
CA GLN A 45 18.29 27.07 4.06
C GLN A 45 18.16 26.02 2.94
N THR A 46 18.91 26.16 1.86
CA THR A 46 18.93 25.18 0.76
C THR A 46 19.35 23.79 1.23
N ALA A 47 20.37 23.70 2.10
CA ALA A 47 20.80 22.43 2.70
C ALA A 47 19.72 21.83 3.61
N VAL A 48 19.03 22.66 4.40
CA VAL A 48 17.93 22.23 5.28
C VAL A 48 16.70 21.79 4.48
N ASP A 49 16.39 22.46 3.37
CA ASP A 49 15.35 22.06 2.43
C ASP A 49 15.66 20.68 1.83
N ALA A 50 16.88 20.47 1.33
CA ALA A 50 17.31 19.17 0.81
C ALA A 50 17.29 18.07 1.89
N ALA A 51 17.70 18.39 3.11
CA ALA A 51 17.58 17.47 4.25
C ALA A 51 16.12 17.14 4.58
N GLY A 52 15.19 18.09 4.38
CA GLY A 52 13.75 17.88 4.41
C GLY A 52 13.30 16.73 3.52
N LEU A 53 13.82 16.70 2.28
CA LEU A 53 13.52 15.65 1.31
C LEU A 53 14.13 14.30 1.70
N VAL A 54 15.31 14.28 2.33
CA VAL A 54 15.91 13.05 2.88
C VAL A 54 14.99 12.45 3.94
N ALA A 55 14.58 13.24 4.93
CA ALA A 55 13.67 12.76 5.98
C ALA A 55 12.33 12.27 5.42
N ALA A 56 11.78 12.98 4.42
CA ALA A 56 10.54 12.58 3.75
C ALA A 56 10.70 11.24 3.00
N ASN A 57 11.84 11.02 2.32
CA ASN A 57 12.14 9.75 1.67
C ASN A 57 12.28 8.60 2.68
N ASP A 58 12.92 8.85 3.82
CA ASP A 58 13.07 7.84 4.86
C ASP A 58 11.71 7.46 5.46
N MET A 59 10.84 8.44 5.75
CA MET A 59 9.48 8.16 6.20
C MET A 59 8.68 7.30 5.21
N SER A 60 8.84 7.51 3.90
CA SER A 60 8.20 6.67 2.88
C SER A 60 8.64 5.21 2.91
N ARG A 61 9.87 4.93 3.37
CA ARG A 61 10.48 3.59 3.39
C ARG A 61 10.18 2.79 4.65
N ILE A 62 9.77 3.45 5.73
CA ILE A 62 9.44 2.77 6.98
C ILE A 62 8.26 1.85 6.76
N ILE A 63 8.43 0.58 7.11
CA ILE A 63 7.38 -0.43 7.07
C ILE A 63 7.07 -0.95 8.47
N PHE A 64 5.84 -1.41 8.68
CA PHE A 64 5.46 -2.17 9.87
C PHE A 64 4.46 -3.28 9.51
N SER A 65 4.37 -4.29 10.37
CA SER A 65 3.45 -5.41 10.19
C SER A 65 2.11 -5.11 10.86
N ASP A 66 1.05 -5.10 10.06
CA ASP A 66 -0.34 -5.01 10.51
C ASP A 66 -0.98 -6.42 10.52
N PRO A 67 -1.69 -6.82 11.58
CA PRO A 67 -2.28 -8.16 11.69
C PRO A 67 -3.43 -8.42 10.70
N THR A 68 -4.08 -7.36 10.19
CA THR A 68 -5.21 -7.44 9.27
C THR A 68 -4.78 -7.29 7.82
N PHE A 69 -3.87 -6.34 7.55
CA PHE A 69 -3.49 -5.95 6.18
C PHE A 69 -2.09 -6.42 5.76
N GLY A 70 -1.31 -7.03 6.65
CA GLY A 70 0.07 -7.41 6.39
C GLY A 70 1.02 -6.22 6.44
N TRP A 71 2.01 -6.15 5.56
CA TRP A 71 3.00 -5.07 5.59
C TRP A 71 2.39 -3.75 5.09
N VAL A 72 2.49 -2.70 5.91
CA VAL A 72 1.95 -1.37 5.63
C VAL A 72 3.04 -0.31 5.70
N SER A 73 2.91 0.73 4.86
CA SER A 73 3.81 1.89 4.84
C SER A 73 3.09 3.14 4.33
N LEU A 74 3.77 4.29 4.29
CA LEU A 74 3.33 5.45 3.53
C LEU A 74 3.38 5.18 2.01
N SER A 75 4.35 4.40 1.54
CA SER A 75 4.48 4.04 0.12
C SER A 75 4.00 2.63 -0.17
N ASN A 76 3.54 2.38 -1.40
CA ASN A 76 3.48 1.01 -1.91
C ASN A 76 4.90 0.50 -2.21
N TYR A 77 5.14 -0.81 -2.03
CA TYR A 77 6.33 -1.47 -2.55
C TYR A 77 5.98 -2.83 -3.16
N PRO A 78 6.61 -3.19 -4.29
CA PRO A 78 6.43 -4.50 -4.88
C PRO A 78 7.01 -5.61 -3.98
N PRO A 79 6.59 -6.87 -4.16
CA PRO A 79 7.09 -8.02 -3.40
C PRO A 79 8.53 -8.37 -3.79
N ILE A 80 9.50 -7.54 -3.38
CA ILE A 80 10.94 -7.74 -3.64
C ILE A 80 11.79 -7.64 -2.35
N GLY A 81 11.13 -7.44 -1.22
CA GLY A 81 11.79 -7.18 0.05
C GLY A 81 12.42 -8.44 0.65
N LYS A 82 13.61 -8.29 1.23
CA LYS A 82 14.25 -9.36 2.02
C LYS A 82 13.66 -9.49 3.42
N ALA A 83 13.21 -8.38 3.99
CA ALA A 83 12.58 -8.35 5.31
C ALA A 83 11.07 -8.67 5.27
N THR A 84 10.43 -8.44 4.12
CA THR A 84 9.01 -8.73 3.93
C THR A 84 8.85 -10.09 3.26
N ARG A 85 9.08 -11.18 3.99
CA ARG A 85 8.90 -12.55 3.46
C ARG A 85 7.81 -13.30 4.20
N ALA A 86 7.07 -14.13 3.47
CA ALA A 86 6.18 -15.12 4.05
C ALA A 86 6.97 -16.34 4.57
N ARG A 87 6.28 -17.32 5.16
CA ARG A 87 6.92 -18.48 5.80
C ARG A 87 7.52 -19.46 4.80
N ASP A 88 6.98 -19.50 3.58
CA ASP A 88 7.57 -20.21 2.44
C ASP A 88 8.86 -19.54 1.91
N GLY A 89 9.20 -18.35 2.41
CA GLY A 89 10.37 -17.58 2.00
C GLY A 89 10.13 -16.66 0.80
N GLU A 90 8.93 -16.66 0.21
CA GLU A 90 8.59 -15.77 -0.90
C GLU A 90 8.33 -14.34 -0.38
N PRO A 91 8.70 -13.29 -1.15
CA PRO A 91 8.56 -11.91 -0.72
C PRO A 91 7.10 -11.43 -0.80
N LEU A 92 6.66 -10.72 0.22
CA LEU A 92 5.34 -10.12 0.34
C LEU A 92 5.34 -8.66 -0.13
N PRO A 93 4.24 -8.17 -0.71
CA PRO A 93 4.07 -6.76 -1.04
C PRO A 93 3.93 -5.91 0.23
N VAL A 94 4.20 -4.62 0.09
CA VAL A 94 3.87 -3.61 1.12
C VAL A 94 2.82 -2.68 0.56
N THR A 95 1.70 -2.56 1.27
CA THR A 95 0.57 -1.74 0.82
C THR A 95 0.66 -0.34 1.43
N GLY A 96 0.61 0.68 0.59
CA GLY A 96 0.61 2.07 1.03
C GLY A 96 -0.70 2.43 1.73
N ILE A 97 -0.63 3.26 2.77
CA ILE A 97 -1.80 3.64 3.57
C ILE A 97 -2.92 4.25 2.73
N ASN A 98 -2.56 5.08 1.74
CA ASN A 98 -3.52 5.70 0.84
C ASN A 98 -4.21 4.67 -0.09
N THR A 99 -3.52 3.60 -0.46
CA THR A 99 -4.10 2.47 -1.21
C THR A 99 -5.12 1.73 -0.35
N LEU A 100 -4.83 1.49 0.94
CA LEU A 100 -5.77 0.86 1.88
C LEU A 100 -7.03 1.72 2.08
N VAL A 101 -6.86 3.02 2.39
CA VAL A 101 -7.96 3.98 2.54
C VAL A 101 -8.84 3.98 1.28
N GLY A 102 -8.20 4.08 0.10
CA GLY A 102 -8.90 4.09 -1.17
C GLY A 102 -9.67 2.78 -1.45
N THR A 103 -9.06 1.64 -1.16
CA THR A 103 -9.67 0.31 -1.36
C THR A 103 -10.92 0.13 -0.50
N ILE A 104 -10.82 0.44 0.80
CA ILE A 104 -11.96 0.30 1.72
C ILE A 104 -13.06 1.30 1.36
N ARG A 105 -12.71 2.53 0.98
CA ARG A 105 -13.68 3.52 0.48
C ARG A 105 -14.38 3.03 -0.78
N GLN A 106 -13.64 2.49 -1.75
CA GLN A 106 -14.20 1.96 -2.98
C GLN A 106 -15.15 0.78 -2.71
N ASN A 107 -14.75 -0.16 -1.87
CA ASN A 107 -15.60 -1.30 -1.51
C ASN A 107 -16.83 -0.87 -0.70
N THR A 108 -16.73 0.20 0.09
CA THR A 108 -17.88 0.83 0.77
C THR A 108 -18.91 1.34 -0.23
N ILE A 109 -18.47 1.93 -1.35
CA ILE A 109 -19.35 2.37 -2.43
C ILE A 109 -19.98 1.16 -3.10
N ILE A 110 -19.18 0.18 -3.52
CA ILE A 110 -19.67 -1.04 -4.18
C ILE A 110 -20.72 -1.76 -3.32
N ALA A 111 -20.45 -1.94 -2.03
CA ALA A 111 -21.37 -2.60 -1.10
C ALA A 111 -22.72 -1.88 -0.97
N ASN A 112 -22.73 -0.55 -1.10
CA ASN A 112 -23.95 0.25 -1.08
C ASN A 112 -24.70 0.22 -2.41
N GLU A 113 -23.99 0.38 -3.54
CA GLU A 113 -24.59 0.32 -4.88
C GLU A 113 -25.23 -1.05 -5.14
N LEU A 114 -24.64 -2.12 -4.61
CA LEU A 114 -25.21 -3.47 -4.67
C LEU A 114 -26.30 -3.75 -3.62
N ALA A 115 -26.57 -2.79 -2.71
CA ALA A 115 -27.43 -2.96 -1.54
C ALA A 115 -27.11 -4.25 -0.74
N ASN A 116 -25.83 -4.61 -0.65
CA ASN A 116 -25.38 -5.87 -0.08
C ASN A 116 -24.99 -5.71 1.39
N ARG A 117 -25.84 -6.16 2.31
CA ARG A 117 -25.64 -6.02 3.76
C ARG A 117 -24.35 -6.68 4.25
N LYS A 118 -24.04 -7.89 3.79
CA LYS A 118 -22.84 -8.63 4.22
C LYS A 118 -21.56 -7.88 3.81
N MET A 119 -21.51 -7.36 2.58
CA MET A 119 -20.38 -6.54 2.15
C MET A 119 -20.28 -5.24 2.96
N GLN A 120 -21.40 -4.62 3.33
CA GLN A 120 -21.39 -3.42 4.18
C GLN A 120 -20.79 -3.72 5.57
N GLU A 121 -21.19 -4.84 6.20
CA GLU A 121 -20.62 -5.30 7.47
C GLU A 121 -19.10 -5.54 7.37
N LEU A 122 -18.63 -6.13 6.27
CA LEU A 122 -17.20 -6.34 6.02
C LEU A 122 -16.44 -5.01 5.82
N THR A 123 -17.02 -4.05 5.09
CA THR A 123 -16.41 -2.72 4.94
C THR A 123 -16.31 -1.98 6.28
N ASP A 124 -17.29 -2.15 7.17
CA ASP A 124 -17.27 -1.54 8.50
C ASP A 124 -16.17 -2.14 9.38
N ARG A 125 -15.97 -3.47 9.29
CA ARG A 125 -14.88 -4.16 9.98
C ARG A 125 -13.52 -3.70 9.47
N ASP A 126 -13.30 -3.70 8.16
CA ASP A 126 -12.02 -3.27 7.58
C ASP A 126 -11.75 -1.79 7.85
N ARG A 127 -12.77 -0.94 7.90
CA ARG A 127 -12.64 0.46 8.28
C ARG A 127 -12.18 0.61 9.74
N ALA A 128 -12.73 -0.17 10.66
CA ALA A 128 -12.29 -0.16 12.06
C ALA A 128 -10.83 -0.61 12.19
N SER A 129 -10.43 -1.66 11.48
CA SER A 129 -9.02 -2.08 11.42
C SER A 129 -8.13 -0.99 10.83
N LEU A 130 -8.56 -0.31 9.76
CA LEU A 130 -7.83 0.79 9.14
C LEU A 130 -7.58 1.96 10.11
N GLU A 131 -8.55 2.31 10.95
CA GLU A 131 -8.37 3.34 11.98
C GLU A 131 -7.25 2.96 12.97
N MET A 132 -7.17 1.68 13.36
CA MET A 132 -6.08 1.17 14.20
C MET A 132 -4.73 1.22 13.46
N THR A 133 -4.69 0.80 12.19
CA THR A 133 -3.49 0.88 11.33
C THR A 133 -2.99 2.32 11.19
N ILE A 134 -3.90 3.29 11.01
CA ILE A 134 -3.55 4.72 10.93
C ILE A 134 -2.95 5.22 12.26
N ALA A 135 -3.51 4.80 13.39
CA ALA A 135 -3.00 5.15 14.70
C ALA A 135 -1.57 4.60 14.92
N GLU A 136 -1.35 3.33 14.58
CA GLU A 136 -0.04 2.68 14.69
C GLU A 136 1.00 3.30 13.76
N LEU A 137 0.61 3.61 12.52
CA LEU A 137 1.46 4.33 11.56
C LEU A 137 1.87 5.70 12.12
N ASN A 138 0.93 6.46 12.69
CA ASN A 138 1.22 7.76 13.27
C ASN A 138 2.21 7.67 14.46
N VAL A 139 2.08 6.64 15.29
CA VAL A 139 3.03 6.34 16.39
C VAL A 139 4.40 6.01 15.81
N THR A 140 4.46 5.09 14.86
CA THR A 140 5.69 4.66 14.16
C THR A 140 6.44 5.85 13.53
N LEU A 141 5.71 6.73 12.83
CA LEU A 141 6.30 7.94 12.23
C LEU A 141 6.80 8.93 13.29
N LYS A 142 6.06 9.12 14.38
CA LYS A 142 6.47 10.03 15.46
C LYS A 142 7.75 9.53 16.15
N GLU A 143 7.80 8.25 16.49
CA GLU A 143 8.94 7.66 17.21
C GLU A 143 10.19 7.56 16.33
N SER A 144 10.06 7.25 15.04
CA SER A 144 11.19 7.26 14.10
C SER A 144 11.83 8.63 13.92
N LEU A 145 11.04 9.71 13.99
CA LEU A 145 11.53 11.09 13.94
C LEU A 145 12.08 11.58 15.30
N ALA A 146 11.86 10.84 16.39
CA ALA A 146 12.43 11.15 17.71
C ALA A 146 13.88 10.65 17.86
N GLY A 147 14.39 9.86 16.91
CA GLY A 147 15.78 9.38 16.89
C GLY A 147 16.01 8.05 17.59
N GLU A 148 14.95 7.27 17.84
CA GLU A 148 15.09 5.90 18.34
C GLU A 148 15.68 4.99 17.25
N SER A 149 16.88 4.46 17.48
CA SER A 149 17.59 3.58 16.55
C SER A 149 17.17 2.11 16.69
N GLY A 150 17.26 1.35 15.61
CA GLY A 150 17.19 -0.11 15.58
C GLY A 150 15.79 -0.70 15.45
N LYS A 151 14.74 0.13 15.48
CA LYS A 151 13.34 -0.32 15.47
C LYS A 151 12.70 -0.28 14.08
N TYR A 152 13.08 0.69 13.24
CA TYR A 152 12.43 0.93 11.95
C TYR A 152 13.27 0.38 10.82
N MET A 153 12.63 -0.38 9.94
CA MET A 153 13.29 -1.03 8.81
C MET A 153 12.59 -0.66 7.52
N ASP A 154 13.31 -0.79 6.41
CA ASP A 154 12.75 -0.80 5.07
C ASP A 154 12.43 -2.22 4.59
N ILE A 155 11.94 -2.34 3.36
CA ILE A 155 11.60 -3.62 2.73
C ILE A 155 12.80 -4.59 2.62
N GLN A 156 14.04 -4.08 2.64
CA GLN A 156 15.26 -4.90 2.58
C GLN A 156 15.77 -5.28 3.96
N GLY A 157 15.16 -4.78 5.03
CA GLY A 157 15.63 -4.97 6.40
C GLY A 157 16.75 -4.01 6.79
N ALA A 158 17.02 -3.00 5.96
CA ALA A 158 17.95 -1.96 6.32
C ALA A 158 17.29 -1.03 7.34
N GLU A 159 18.03 -0.69 8.38
CA GLU A 159 17.59 0.27 9.39
C GLU A 159 17.36 1.65 8.75
N VAL A 160 16.21 2.24 9.00
CA VAL A 160 15.86 3.60 8.56
C VAL A 160 16.03 4.55 9.75
N ARG A 161 16.91 5.55 9.63
CA ARG A 161 17.25 6.47 10.74
C ARG A 161 17.11 7.93 10.31
N PRO A 162 15.88 8.45 10.19
CA PRO A 162 15.64 9.78 9.60
C PRO A 162 16.46 10.90 10.25
N VAL A 163 16.59 10.89 11.59
CA VAL A 163 17.36 11.92 12.31
C VAL A 163 18.85 11.85 11.97
N LYS A 164 19.43 10.65 11.96
CA LYS A 164 20.85 10.46 11.65
C LYS A 164 21.15 10.77 10.19
N ASP A 165 20.31 10.30 9.29
CA ASP A 165 20.48 10.48 7.85
C ASP A 165 20.38 11.97 7.48
N VAL A 166 19.51 12.74 8.15
CA VAL A 166 19.46 14.21 8.09
C VAL A 166 20.71 14.86 8.65
N GLU A 167 21.18 14.45 9.83
CA GLU A 167 22.39 15.04 10.45
C GLU A 167 23.63 14.81 9.58
N ASP A 168 23.82 13.58 9.08
CA ASP A 168 24.92 13.21 8.21
C ASP A 168 24.87 14.00 6.90
N PHE A 169 23.67 14.16 6.31
CA PHE A 169 23.48 14.99 5.13
C PHE A 169 23.82 16.46 5.39
N LEU A 170 23.33 17.04 6.49
CA LEU A 170 23.60 18.45 6.83
C LEU A 170 25.09 18.68 7.08
N ARG A 171 25.77 17.81 7.84
CA ARG A 171 27.21 17.94 8.09
C ARG A 171 28.04 17.89 6.82
N ALA A 172 27.60 17.15 5.80
CA ALA A 172 28.29 17.05 4.52
C ALA A 172 28.05 18.26 3.58
N HIS A 173 26.91 18.95 3.71
CA HIS A 173 26.48 19.98 2.75
C HIS A 173 26.39 21.40 3.31
N LEU A 174 26.57 21.59 4.63
CA LEU A 174 26.65 22.92 5.22
C LEU A 174 27.95 23.64 4.80
N PRO A 175 27.93 24.98 4.67
CA PRO A 175 29.15 25.76 4.41
C PRO A 175 30.22 25.50 5.48
N ALA A 176 31.50 25.49 5.08
CA ALA A 176 32.62 25.18 5.99
C ALA A 176 32.72 26.12 7.21
N ASN A 177 32.19 27.34 7.10
CA ASN A 177 32.14 28.33 8.18
C ASN A 177 30.87 28.22 9.05
N VAL A 178 30.04 27.19 8.85
CA VAL A 178 28.80 26.95 9.58
C VAL A 178 28.86 25.58 10.24
N ARG A 179 28.51 25.52 11.53
CA ARG A 179 28.47 24.29 12.33
C ARG A 179 27.03 23.97 12.71
N LEU A 180 26.64 22.71 12.53
CA LEU A 180 25.37 22.19 13.02
C LEU A 180 25.35 22.16 14.55
N GLU A 181 24.35 22.79 15.20
CA GLU A 181 24.16 22.75 16.65
C GLU A 181 23.06 21.76 17.05
N SER A 182 21.91 21.79 16.38
CA SER A 182 20.82 20.86 16.66
C SER A 182 19.92 20.61 15.44
N VAL A 183 19.30 19.43 15.41
CA VAL A 183 18.26 19.03 14.47
C VAL A 183 17.10 18.45 15.27
N LYS A 184 15.88 18.85 14.91
CA LYS A 184 14.66 18.27 15.45
C LYS A 184 13.70 17.96 14.30
N LEU A 185 13.25 16.72 14.23
CA LEU A 185 12.24 16.29 13.28
C LEU A 185 10.90 16.12 13.99
N THR A 186 9.81 16.51 13.32
CA THR A 186 8.45 16.30 13.80
C THR A 186 7.54 15.99 12.62
N SER A 187 6.48 15.22 12.86
CA SER A 187 5.45 14.93 11.85
C SER A 187 4.19 15.78 12.07
N GLY A 188 3.44 16.01 10.98
CA GLY A 188 2.19 16.75 10.97
C GLY A 188 1.43 16.58 9.66
N TRP A 189 0.53 17.51 9.37
CA TRP A 189 -0.34 17.50 8.18
C TRP A 189 -0.48 18.91 7.58
N LEU A 190 -1.12 19.05 6.42
CA LEU A 190 -1.35 20.36 5.76
C LEU A 190 -2.83 20.72 5.74
N LYS A 191 -3.16 21.97 6.09
CA LYS A 191 -4.54 22.48 6.08
C LYS A 191 -5.16 22.64 4.68
N GLY A 192 -4.34 23.00 3.70
CA GLY A 192 -4.83 23.41 2.37
C GLY A 192 -4.03 22.85 1.19
N GLY A 193 -2.81 22.38 1.44
CA GLY A 193 -1.89 21.91 0.42
C GLY A 193 -1.66 20.40 0.44
N GLY A 194 -0.62 19.99 -0.28
CA GLY A 194 -0.29 18.59 -0.47
C GLY A 194 -0.79 18.05 -1.81
N THR A 195 -0.46 16.80 -2.10
CA THR A 195 -1.00 16.02 -3.23
C THR A 195 -1.14 14.58 -2.78
N THR A 196 -2.04 13.85 -3.41
CA THR A 196 -2.06 12.38 -3.37
C THR A 196 -1.85 11.84 -4.78
N THR A 197 -1.43 10.58 -4.90
CA THR A 197 -1.40 9.82 -6.16
C THR A 197 -2.67 9.00 -6.39
N ILE A 198 -3.56 8.92 -5.39
CA ILE A 198 -4.78 8.12 -5.49
C ILE A 198 -5.83 8.85 -6.34
N ALA A 199 -6.10 8.29 -7.52
CA ALA A 199 -7.14 8.75 -8.41
C ALA A 199 -8.54 8.57 -7.79
N THR A 200 -9.45 9.48 -8.11
CA THR A 200 -10.86 9.30 -7.79
C THR A 200 -11.45 8.16 -8.63
N PRO A 201 -12.35 7.32 -8.08
CA PRO A 201 -12.92 6.18 -8.79
C PRO A 201 -13.67 6.59 -10.05
N LEU A 202 -13.62 5.71 -11.05
CA LEU A 202 -14.36 5.87 -12.30
C LEU A 202 -15.51 4.85 -12.41
N PRO A 203 -16.63 5.20 -13.05
CA PRO A 203 -16.97 6.54 -13.55
C PRO A 203 -17.29 7.53 -12.41
N ALA A 204 -17.11 8.82 -12.68
CA ALA A 204 -17.19 9.89 -11.68
C ALA A 204 -18.56 9.96 -10.96
N GLU A 205 -19.63 9.55 -11.63
CA GLU A 205 -20.99 9.47 -11.08
C GLU A 205 -21.11 8.56 -9.84
N PHE A 206 -20.31 7.50 -9.74
CA PHE A 206 -20.28 6.62 -8.56
C PHE A 206 -19.22 7.03 -7.54
N SER A 207 -18.33 7.98 -7.85
CA SER A 207 -17.19 8.31 -6.97
C SER A 207 -17.60 8.83 -5.60
N GLN A 208 -18.80 9.43 -5.49
CA GLN A 208 -19.26 10.17 -4.31
C GLN A 208 -18.25 11.23 -3.82
N VAL A 209 -17.50 11.86 -4.75
CA VAL A 209 -16.51 12.90 -4.45
C VAL A 209 -17.03 14.24 -4.95
N LYS A 210 -16.97 15.28 -4.11
CA LYS A 210 -17.28 16.65 -4.54
C LYS A 210 -16.07 17.31 -5.18
N LYS A 211 -16.29 18.34 -5.99
CA LYS A 211 -15.19 19.04 -6.71
C LYS A 211 -14.14 19.62 -5.78
N GLU A 212 -14.53 20.08 -4.60
CA GLU A 212 -13.64 20.61 -3.56
C GLU A 212 -12.83 19.53 -2.82
N GLU A 213 -13.28 18.27 -2.93
CA GLU A 213 -12.65 17.08 -2.38
C GLU A 213 -11.69 16.40 -3.37
N GLU A 214 -11.61 16.93 -4.60
CA GLU A 214 -10.76 16.47 -5.68
C GLU A 214 -9.70 17.52 -6.02
N GLN A 215 -8.50 17.06 -6.37
CA GLN A 215 -7.43 17.89 -6.91
C GLN A 215 -6.76 17.16 -8.07
N ALA A 216 -6.99 17.66 -9.29
CA ALA A 216 -6.41 17.13 -10.54
C ALA A 216 -6.70 15.63 -10.78
N GLY A 217 -7.95 15.19 -10.61
CA GLY A 217 -8.34 13.78 -10.78
C GLY A 217 -8.02 12.86 -9.60
N ASN A 218 -7.38 13.38 -8.56
CA ASN A 218 -7.00 12.64 -7.36
C ASN A 218 -7.74 13.16 -6.14
N TYR A 219 -7.83 12.35 -5.08
CA TYR A 219 -8.41 12.81 -3.81
C TYR A 219 -7.61 13.99 -3.23
N ARG A 220 -8.27 14.95 -2.60
CA ARG A 220 -7.57 15.96 -1.83
C ARG A 220 -7.11 15.37 -0.50
N PRO A 221 -5.83 15.53 -0.10
CA PRO A 221 -5.34 14.99 1.17
C PRO A 221 -5.83 15.81 2.37
N PHE A 222 -5.79 15.19 3.56
CA PHE A 222 -6.08 15.78 4.86
C PHE A 222 -7.48 16.39 5.03
N ILE A 223 -8.43 15.94 4.22
CA ILE A 223 -9.84 16.28 4.37
C ILE A 223 -10.66 14.99 4.45
N ASP A 224 -11.83 15.08 5.08
CA ASP A 224 -12.79 13.98 5.16
C ASP A 224 -13.55 13.86 3.83
N VAL A 225 -13.23 12.83 3.04
CA VAL A 225 -13.90 12.50 1.78
C VAL A 225 -14.87 11.34 1.99
N ARG A 226 -16.09 11.67 2.39
CA ARG A 226 -17.06 10.66 2.82
C ARG A 226 -17.49 9.73 1.68
N ALA A 227 -17.84 8.51 2.04
CA ALA A 227 -18.58 7.58 1.19
C ALA A 227 -19.64 6.89 2.05
N ASN A 228 -20.92 6.94 1.63
CA ASN A 228 -22.04 6.34 2.37
C ASN A 228 -22.02 6.64 3.87
N ASN A 229 -21.90 7.93 4.23
CA ASN A 229 -21.82 8.45 5.60
C ASN A 229 -20.60 8.00 6.44
N ARG A 230 -19.62 7.32 5.84
CA ARG A 230 -18.36 6.94 6.50
C ARG A 230 -17.26 7.91 6.13
N SER A 231 -16.38 8.19 7.08
CA SER A 231 -15.28 9.15 6.93
C SER A 231 -14.02 8.47 6.40
N PHE A 232 -13.34 9.13 5.46
CA PHE A 232 -12.07 8.67 4.89
C PHE A 232 -11.14 9.86 4.67
N THR A 233 -9.94 9.78 5.23
CA THR A 233 -8.93 10.85 5.12
C THR A 233 -7.67 10.29 4.48
N PHE A 234 -7.24 10.92 3.38
CA PHE A 234 -6.01 10.54 2.68
C PHE A 234 -4.82 11.34 3.21
N ALA A 235 -3.64 10.70 3.25
CA ALA A 235 -2.38 11.36 3.54
C ALA A 235 -1.86 12.15 2.33
N GLY A 236 -1.07 13.20 2.57
CA GLY A 236 -0.33 13.90 1.52
C GLY A 236 0.89 13.07 1.11
N LEU A 237 0.80 12.39 -0.03
CA LEU A 237 1.80 11.48 -0.58
C LEU A 237 1.89 11.65 -2.10
N GLY A 238 3.00 12.21 -2.57
CA GLY A 238 3.18 12.55 -3.98
C GLY A 238 3.86 11.44 -4.78
N PRO A 239 3.95 11.55 -6.11
CA PRO A 239 4.78 10.63 -6.90
C PRO A 239 6.28 10.77 -6.59
N SER A 240 6.68 11.90 -5.99
CA SER A 240 8.03 12.17 -5.49
C SER A 240 7.95 13.01 -4.22
N SER A 241 9.02 12.95 -3.41
CA SER A 241 9.13 13.84 -2.26
C SER A 241 9.32 15.28 -2.71
N ARG A 242 8.72 16.22 -1.99
CA ARG A 242 8.77 17.65 -2.35
C ARG A 242 8.65 18.55 -1.13
N LEU A 243 9.17 19.77 -1.26
CA LEU A 243 8.98 20.82 -0.27
C LEU A 243 7.53 21.32 -0.28
N VAL A 244 7.01 21.68 0.89
CA VAL A 244 5.65 22.21 1.06
C VAL A 244 5.65 23.50 1.89
N SER A 245 4.55 24.24 1.82
CA SER A 245 4.44 25.56 2.45
C SER A 245 4.38 25.48 3.98
N HIS A 246 5.23 26.25 4.66
CA HIS A 246 5.21 26.38 6.12
C HIS A 246 3.87 26.93 6.65
N SER A 247 3.21 27.79 5.88
CA SER A 247 1.97 28.47 6.29
C SER A 247 0.77 27.52 6.39
N GLU A 248 0.87 26.34 5.76
CA GLU A 248 -0.19 25.34 5.74
C GLU A 248 0.04 24.22 6.75
N PHE A 249 1.26 24.09 7.27
CA PHE A 249 1.61 23.02 8.19
C PHE A 249 0.83 23.13 9.51
N GLN A 250 0.33 22.00 9.97
CA GLN A 250 -0.32 21.84 11.25
C GLN A 250 0.36 20.69 12.01
N PRO A 251 0.53 20.82 13.34
CA PRO A 251 1.08 19.75 14.15
C PRO A 251 0.13 18.55 14.17
N ALA A 252 0.67 17.38 14.53
CA ALA A 252 -0.11 16.17 14.69
C ALA A 252 -1.31 16.36 15.64
N ASP A 253 -2.49 15.91 15.23
CA ASP A 253 -3.76 16.19 15.92
C ASP A 253 -4.59 14.93 16.24
N GLY A 254 -4.05 13.74 15.98
CA GLY A 254 -4.72 12.45 16.19
C GLY A 254 -5.91 12.18 15.27
N LYS A 255 -6.23 13.09 14.33
CA LYS A 255 -7.32 12.93 13.36
C LYS A 255 -6.81 12.65 11.96
N HIS A 256 -5.67 13.24 11.61
CA HIS A 256 -5.06 13.09 10.30
C HIS A 256 -3.94 12.05 10.30
N ILE A 257 -3.64 11.52 9.12
CA ILE A 257 -2.40 10.77 8.88
C ILE A 257 -1.27 11.81 8.82
N ASN A 258 -0.35 11.79 9.77
CA ASN A 258 0.68 12.81 9.93
C ASN A 258 1.89 12.54 9.03
N SER A 259 1.68 12.61 7.71
CA SER A 259 2.71 12.26 6.74
C SER A 259 3.74 13.36 6.49
N ILE A 260 3.50 14.60 6.89
CA ILE A 260 4.38 15.73 6.55
C ILE A 260 5.50 15.84 7.58
N VAL A 261 6.74 15.86 7.14
CA VAL A 261 7.88 16.10 8.01
C VAL A 261 8.20 17.58 8.11
N LYS A 262 8.43 18.05 9.33
CA LYS A 262 8.99 19.35 9.65
C LYS A 262 10.38 19.16 10.24
N ILE A 263 11.37 19.82 9.67
CA ILE A 263 12.74 19.90 10.18
C ILE A 263 12.95 21.26 10.82
N GLU A 264 13.38 21.30 12.07
CA GLU A 264 13.90 22.49 12.75
C GLU A 264 15.39 22.31 12.96
N CYS A 265 16.19 23.20 12.37
CA CYS A 265 17.65 23.14 12.41
C CYS A 265 18.21 24.43 13.00
N GLU A 266 19.09 24.31 13.99
CA GLU A 266 19.90 25.42 14.50
C GLU A 266 21.35 25.21 14.12
N VAL A 267 21.95 26.23 13.51
CA VAL A 267 23.36 26.24 13.11
C VAL A 267 24.06 27.49 13.65
N ALA A 268 25.34 27.36 13.97
CA ALA A 268 26.19 28.47 14.39
C ALA A 268 27.22 28.81 13.33
N ARG A 269 27.33 30.09 12.98
CA ARG A 269 28.35 30.62 12.07
C ARG A 269 29.64 30.86 12.85
N GLN A 270 30.74 30.27 12.41
CA GLN A 270 32.07 30.65 12.88
C GLN A 270 32.37 32.05 12.36
N ASN A 271 32.48 33.04 13.26
CA ASN A 271 32.80 34.41 12.88
C ASN A 271 34.32 34.61 12.88
N PRO A 272 34.98 34.74 11.71
CA PRO A 272 36.42 34.95 11.65
C PRO A 272 36.89 36.32 12.18
N TYR A 273 35.97 37.25 12.43
CA TYR A 273 36.26 38.63 12.88
C TYR A 273 35.93 38.91 14.35
N LEU A 274 35.51 37.89 15.11
CA LEU A 274 35.37 37.94 16.58
C LEU A 274 36.57 38.59 17.30
N PRO A 275 37.85 38.40 16.90
CA PRO A 275 38.96 39.07 17.58
C PRO A 275 39.05 40.59 17.36
N PHE A 276 38.35 41.16 16.36
CA PHE A 276 38.48 42.59 16.02
C PHE A 276 37.35 43.47 16.55
N PHE A 277 36.17 42.91 16.84
CA PHE A 277 35.03 43.65 17.37
C PHE A 277 34.38 42.84 18.51
N ALA A 278 34.82 43.09 19.74
CA ALA A 278 34.32 42.44 20.97
C ALA A 278 32.91 42.92 21.39
N VAL A 279 32.09 43.38 20.45
CA VAL A 279 30.76 43.95 20.70
C VAL A 279 29.71 43.07 20.04
N GLY A 280 29.18 42.10 20.79
CA GLY A 280 27.95 41.40 20.41
C GLY A 280 27.89 39.94 20.86
N ASN A 281 26.84 39.60 21.62
CA ASN A 281 26.49 38.25 22.07
C ASN A 281 26.57 37.18 20.96
N ASP A 282 27.05 35.98 21.33
CA ASP A 282 27.06 34.76 20.50
C ASP A 282 25.71 34.44 19.83
N ALA A 283 24.60 34.93 20.38
CA ALA A 283 23.26 34.81 19.82
C ALA A 283 23.12 35.36 18.39
N ALA A 284 23.95 36.34 17.99
CA ALA A 284 23.93 36.89 16.63
C ALA A 284 24.57 35.97 15.57
N SER A 285 25.24 34.90 15.98
CA SER A 285 25.86 33.93 15.06
C SER A 285 24.98 32.70 14.78
N ARG A 286 23.86 32.55 15.50
CA ARG A 286 22.94 31.41 15.34
C ARG A 286 21.89 31.69 14.28
N MET A 287 21.67 30.70 13.41
CA MET A 287 20.64 30.73 12.37
C MET A 287 19.66 29.59 12.63
N LYS A 288 18.38 29.94 12.71
CA LYS A 288 17.29 28.95 12.70
C LYS A 288 16.76 28.82 11.28
N CYS A 289 16.74 27.59 10.78
CA CYS A 289 16.22 27.21 9.49
C CYS A 289 15.16 26.12 9.68
N VAL A 290 14.11 26.20 8.88
CA VAL A 290 12.99 25.25 8.96
C VAL A 290 12.64 24.82 7.54
N ALA A 291 12.41 23.52 7.36
CA ALA A 291 11.91 22.96 6.11
C ALA A 291 10.70 22.06 6.39
N PHE A 292 9.82 21.97 5.41
CA PHE A 292 8.65 21.10 5.43
C PHE A 292 8.64 20.28 4.15
N ALA A 293 8.51 18.97 4.27
CA ALA A 293 8.54 18.08 3.13
C ALA A 293 7.40 17.06 3.18
N GLN A 294 6.85 16.81 2.01
CA GLN A 294 5.86 15.77 1.74
C GLN A 294 6.59 14.52 1.23
N PRO A 295 6.31 13.33 1.79
CA PRO A 295 6.86 12.07 1.31
C PRO A 295 6.31 11.64 -0.05
N TYR A 296 6.99 10.66 -0.64
CA TYR A 296 6.56 10.01 -1.88
C TYR A 296 5.72 8.75 -1.61
N THR A 297 5.03 8.29 -2.64
CA THR A 297 4.43 6.96 -2.71
C THR A 297 4.59 6.40 -4.12
N MET A 298 4.91 5.11 -4.23
CA MET A 298 4.99 4.42 -5.51
C MET A 298 3.61 3.98 -5.98
N GLU A 299 3.50 3.66 -7.28
CA GLU A 299 2.32 3.01 -7.83
C GLU A 299 2.08 1.65 -7.16
N ASP A 300 0.81 1.25 -7.08
CA ASP A 300 0.42 -0.07 -6.59
C ASP A 300 0.70 -1.12 -7.66
N ILE A 301 1.76 -1.91 -7.45
CA ILE A 301 2.17 -3.02 -8.34
C ILE A 301 1.94 -4.37 -7.63
N GLY A 302 1.11 -4.41 -6.58
CA GLY A 302 0.83 -5.63 -5.83
C GLY A 302 0.21 -6.75 -6.70
N PRO A 303 0.44 -8.04 -6.37
CA PRO A 303 -0.08 -9.16 -7.13
C PRO A 303 -1.61 -9.21 -7.06
N LYS A 304 -2.26 -8.97 -8.21
CA LYS A 304 -3.72 -9.00 -8.34
C LYS A 304 -4.17 -10.41 -8.65
N GLY A 305 -4.92 -11.04 -7.75
CA GLY A 305 -5.37 -12.42 -7.92
C GLY A 305 -6.56 -12.55 -8.87
N VAL A 306 -6.64 -13.70 -9.55
CA VAL A 306 -7.76 -14.16 -10.36
C VAL A 306 -8.82 -14.81 -9.50
N MET A 307 -10.08 -14.58 -9.87
CA MET A 307 -11.23 -15.33 -9.35
C MET A 307 -11.71 -16.32 -10.41
N THR A 308 -11.91 -17.58 -10.04
CA THR A 308 -12.51 -18.60 -10.91
C THR A 308 -13.92 -18.96 -10.46
N LEU A 309 -14.82 -19.16 -11.43
CA LEU A 309 -16.15 -19.70 -11.24
C LEU A 309 -16.31 -20.91 -12.17
N ARG A 310 -16.49 -22.10 -11.59
CA ARG A 310 -16.51 -23.37 -12.31
C ARG A 310 -17.87 -24.03 -12.16
N PHE A 311 -18.44 -24.48 -13.26
CA PHE A 311 -19.61 -25.34 -13.25
C PHE A 311 -19.16 -26.77 -13.55
N SER A 312 -19.27 -27.70 -12.61
CA SER A 312 -18.93 -29.10 -12.84
C SER A 312 -20.11 -29.95 -13.35
N GLY A 313 -21.23 -29.30 -13.67
CA GLY A 313 -22.43 -29.93 -14.22
C GLY A 313 -23.13 -29.05 -15.26
N THR A 314 -24.43 -29.30 -15.43
CA THR A 314 -25.29 -28.47 -16.28
C THR A 314 -25.54 -27.09 -15.65
N PRO A 315 -25.85 -26.06 -16.46
CA PRO A 315 -26.27 -24.77 -15.97
C PRO A 315 -27.37 -24.90 -14.90
N VAL A 316 -27.23 -24.12 -13.83
CA VAL A 316 -28.17 -24.11 -12.71
C VAL A 316 -29.27 -23.07 -13.00
N PRO A 317 -30.53 -23.48 -13.26
CA PRO A 317 -31.62 -22.53 -13.54
C PRO A 317 -31.78 -21.50 -12.42
N GLY A 318 -32.00 -20.24 -12.78
CA GLY A 318 -32.18 -19.14 -11.83
C GLY A 318 -30.88 -18.51 -11.32
N LEU A 319 -29.71 -19.12 -11.56
CA LEU A 319 -28.40 -18.56 -11.23
C LEU A 319 -27.66 -18.12 -12.50
N LEU A 320 -28.11 -17.03 -13.11
CA LEU A 320 -27.64 -16.58 -14.42
C LEU A 320 -26.66 -15.41 -14.35
N SER A 321 -26.44 -14.83 -13.18
CA SER A 321 -25.55 -13.68 -12.96
C SER A 321 -24.96 -13.70 -11.55
N TRP A 322 -23.95 -12.87 -11.31
CA TRP A 322 -23.42 -12.67 -9.96
C TRP A 322 -24.45 -12.02 -9.03
N SER A 323 -25.31 -11.15 -9.57
CA SER A 323 -26.46 -10.61 -8.83
C SER A 323 -27.37 -11.73 -8.30
N ASP A 324 -27.60 -12.78 -9.08
CA ASP A 324 -28.41 -13.92 -8.65
C ASP A 324 -27.74 -14.72 -7.52
N PHE A 325 -26.42 -14.86 -7.55
CA PHE A 325 -25.68 -15.54 -6.48
C PHE A 325 -25.72 -14.79 -5.14
N MET A 326 -25.89 -13.48 -5.16
CA MET A 326 -25.92 -12.65 -3.95
C MET A 326 -27.35 -12.42 -3.40
N ARG A 327 -28.39 -12.93 -4.07
CA ARG A 327 -29.77 -12.80 -3.61
C ARG A 327 -30.17 -13.94 -2.70
N GLN A 328 -30.48 -13.62 -1.44
CA GLN A 328 -30.92 -14.60 -0.45
C GLN A 328 -32.16 -15.39 -0.91
N SER A 329 -33.08 -14.77 -1.66
CA SER A 329 -34.30 -15.41 -2.16
C SER A 329 -34.08 -16.57 -3.15
N ASN A 330 -32.86 -16.70 -3.69
CA ASN A 330 -32.50 -17.77 -4.62
C ASN A 330 -32.08 -19.06 -3.89
N PHE A 331 -31.89 -19.00 -2.57
CA PHE A 331 -31.47 -20.13 -1.74
C PHE A 331 -32.50 -20.38 -0.64
N GLU A 332 -33.04 -21.60 -0.58
CA GLU A 332 -34.12 -21.97 0.36
C GLU A 332 -33.60 -22.38 1.74
N ASP A 333 -32.36 -22.86 1.83
CA ASP A 333 -31.71 -23.34 3.04
C ASP A 333 -30.33 -22.70 3.25
N GLN A 334 -29.86 -22.73 4.50
CA GLN A 334 -28.60 -22.11 4.93
C GLN A 334 -27.62 -23.15 5.47
N GLN A 335 -27.53 -24.32 4.82
CA GLN A 335 -26.52 -25.31 5.22
C GLN A 335 -25.17 -24.92 4.64
N VAL A 336 -24.39 -24.25 5.47
CA VAL A 336 -23.05 -23.79 5.16
C VAL A 336 -22.11 -24.38 6.21
N THR A 337 -21.01 -24.97 5.77
CA THR A 337 -19.91 -25.43 6.63
C THR A 337 -18.64 -24.73 6.19
N ALA A 338 -18.00 -24.00 7.09
CA ALA A 338 -16.69 -23.39 6.84
C ALA A 338 -15.57 -24.27 7.40
N PHE A 339 -14.40 -24.17 6.79
CA PHE A 339 -13.20 -24.87 7.18
C PHE A 339 -11.99 -23.97 7.01
N ASP A 340 -11.08 -24.04 7.99
CA ASP A 340 -9.76 -23.44 7.90
C ASP A 340 -8.75 -24.52 7.50
N ALA A 341 -7.91 -24.20 6.51
CA ALA A 341 -6.79 -25.06 6.14
C ALA A 341 -5.65 -24.88 7.15
N LEU A 342 -5.19 -25.99 7.74
CA LEU A 342 -4.15 -25.99 8.78
C LEU A 342 -2.99 -26.89 8.40
N GLY A 343 -1.77 -26.42 8.66
CA GLY A 343 -0.56 -27.24 8.56
C GLY A 343 0.01 -27.35 7.15
N GLY A 344 -0.26 -26.36 6.29
CA GLY A 344 0.17 -26.33 4.90
C GLY A 344 -1.00 -26.23 3.91
N ASP A 345 -0.67 -26.23 2.62
CA ASP A 345 -1.66 -26.09 1.55
C ASP A 345 -2.46 -27.38 1.41
N TYR A 346 -3.76 -27.34 1.70
CA TYR A 346 -4.61 -28.53 1.67
C TYR A 346 -5.16 -28.76 0.26
N PRO A 347 -5.15 -30.00 -0.28
CA PRO A 347 -4.64 -31.25 0.30
C PRO A 347 -3.22 -31.61 -0.18
N VAL A 348 -2.44 -30.63 -0.63
CA VAL A 348 -1.15 -30.85 -1.30
C VAL A 348 -0.03 -31.19 -0.31
N ASP A 349 0.07 -30.41 0.77
CA ASP A 349 1.11 -30.56 1.77
C ASP A 349 0.83 -31.74 2.69
N LYS A 350 1.86 -32.54 2.96
CA LYS A 350 1.75 -33.70 3.84
C LYS A 350 1.43 -33.26 5.26
N GLY A 351 0.29 -33.70 5.78
CA GLY A 351 -0.15 -33.36 7.13
C GLY A 351 -1.06 -32.13 7.19
N SER A 352 -1.35 -31.49 6.05
CA SER A 352 -2.40 -30.49 5.96
C SER A 352 -3.76 -31.11 6.29
N THR A 353 -4.60 -30.34 6.98
CA THR A 353 -5.95 -30.76 7.39
C THR A 353 -6.93 -29.61 7.26
N MET A 354 -8.23 -29.93 7.22
CA MET A 354 -9.32 -28.96 7.25
C MET A 354 -9.99 -29.03 8.61
N ALA A 355 -9.96 -27.93 9.35
CA ALA A 355 -10.65 -27.81 10.64
C ALA A 355 -11.96 -27.05 10.46
N ALA A 356 -13.08 -27.65 10.86
CA ALA A 356 -14.37 -26.99 10.77
C ALA A 356 -14.40 -25.73 11.63
N THR A 357 -14.91 -24.63 11.07
CA THR A 357 -15.05 -23.34 11.74
C THR A 357 -16.49 -22.85 11.69
N GLU A 358 -16.83 -21.99 12.65
CA GLU A 358 -18.14 -21.34 12.67
C GLU A 358 -18.26 -20.43 11.45
N THR A 359 -19.44 -20.45 10.83
CA THR A 359 -19.75 -19.61 9.68
C THR A 359 -20.98 -18.79 9.99
N ASP A 360 -20.90 -17.50 9.63
CA ASP A 360 -22.00 -16.58 9.75
C ASP A 360 -22.65 -16.37 8.38
N GLY A 361 -23.93 -16.73 8.28
CA GLY A 361 -24.78 -16.40 7.15
C GLY A 361 -25.08 -17.56 6.20
N GLY A 362 -25.96 -17.29 5.24
CA GLY A 362 -26.37 -18.27 4.23
C GLY A 362 -25.46 -18.28 3.00
N THR A 363 -25.80 -19.09 1.99
CA THR A 363 -25.03 -19.22 0.74
C THR A 363 -24.80 -17.88 0.02
N ALA A 364 -25.82 -17.02 -0.05
CA ALA A 364 -25.69 -15.70 -0.66
C ALA A 364 -24.72 -14.79 0.10
N ASP A 365 -24.68 -14.90 1.43
CA ASP A 365 -23.71 -14.18 2.25
C ASP A 365 -22.27 -14.66 1.94
N GLN A 366 -22.07 -15.97 1.70
CA GLN A 366 -20.77 -16.51 1.31
C GLN A 366 -20.30 -16.00 -0.05
N PHE A 367 -21.19 -15.97 -1.07
CA PHE A 367 -20.86 -15.33 -2.34
C PHE A 367 -20.45 -13.87 -2.17
N SER A 368 -21.16 -13.15 -1.31
CA SER A 368 -20.90 -11.73 -1.03
C SER A 368 -19.57 -11.51 -0.30
N GLU A 369 -19.27 -12.35 0.69
CA GLU A 369 -18.03 -12.30 1.47
C GLU A 369 -16.81 -12.61 0.61
N HIS A 370 -16.84 -13.70 -0.14
CA HIS A 370 -15.72 -14.10 -0.99
C HIS A 370 -15.49 -13.10 -2.14
N PHE A 371 -16.57 -12.59 -2.74
CA PHE A 371 -16.46 -11.53 -3.74
C PHE A 371 -15.83 -10.26 -3.17
N TYR A 372 -16.19 -9.89 -1.93
CA TYR A 372 -15.59 -8.75 -1.23
C TYR A 372 -14.07 -8.92 -1.06
N TYR A 373 -13.61 -10.10 -0.61
CA TYR A 373 -12.18 -10.34 -0.42
C TYR A 373 -11.39 -10.35 -1.73
N TRP A 374 -11.98 -10.85 -2.82
CA TRP A 374 -11.38 -10.73 -4.14
C TRP A 374 -11.24 -9.25 -4.58
N LEU A 375 -12.28 -8.43 -4.39
CA LEU A 375 -12.21 -6.99 -4.67
C LEU A 375 -11.18 -6.27 -3.80
N ARG A 376 -11.12 -6.61 -2.51
CA ARG A 376 -10.11 -6.09 -1.58
C ARG A 376 -8.70 -6.37 -2.08
N ASN A 377 -8.42 -7.58 -2.55
CA ASN A 377 -7.13 -7.95 -3.14
C ASN A 377 -6.84 -7.22 -4.47
N GLY A 378 -7.88 -6.74 -5.17
CA GLY A 378 -7.77 -5.88 -6.34
C GLY A 378 -7.26 -4.46 -6.03
N HIS A 379 -7.32 -4.03 -4.77
CA HIS A 379 -7.13 -2.64 -4.33
C HIS A 379 -7.97 -1.65 -5.16
N LEU A 380 -7.32 -0.61 -5.71
CA LEU A 380 -7.92 0.46 -6.51
C LEU A 380 -7.94 0.17 -8.01
N GLN A 381 -7.53 -1.04 -8.43
CA GLN A 381 -7.46 -1.40 -9.84
C GLN A 381 -8.84 -1.43 -10.51
N PRO A 382 -9.87 -2.13 -9.98
CA PRO A 382 -11.16 -2.19 -10.67
C PRO A 382 -11.88 -0.85 -10.64
N LYS A 383 -12.40 -0.44 -11.80
CA LYS A 383 -13.36 0.67 -11.91
C LYS A 383 -14.70 0.25 -11.30
N LEU A 384 -15.36 1.16 -10.59
CA LEU A 384 -16.68 0.94 -9.99
C LEU A 384 -17.71 0.45 -11.03
N GLY A 385 -17.78 1.11 -12.18
CA GLY A 385 -18.70 0.74 -13.25
C GLY A 385 -18.45 -0.68 -13.77
N ALA A 386 -17.18 -1.07 -13.94
CA ALA A 386 -16.82 -2.41 -14.40
C ALA A 386 -17.23 -3.50 -13.40
N VAL A 387 -17.17 -3.22 -12.09
CA VAL A 387 -17.66 -4.13 -11.04
C VAL A 387 -19.17 -4.30 -11.15
N LEU A 388 -19.92 -3.19 -11.24
CA LEU A 388 -21.38 -3.21 -11.33
C LEU A 388 -21.85 -3.90 -12.62
N ASP A 389 -21.20 -3.63 -13.74
CA ASP A 389 -21.47 -4.28 -15.02
C ASP A 389 -21.22 -5.79 -14.93
N MET A 390 -20.09 -6.21 -14.33
CA MET A 390 -19.77 -7.62 -14.13
C MET A 390 -20.82 -8.33 -13.27
N VAL A 391 -21.29 -7.68 -12.20
CA VAL A 391 -22.27 -8.26 -11.27
C VAL A 391 -23.62 -8.52 -11.97
N ASN A 392 -24.03 -7.59 -12.83
CA ASN A 392 -25.30 -7.65 -13.53
C ASN A 392 -25.24 -8.42 -14.86
N ALA A 393 -24.05 -8.67 -15.39
CA ALA A 393 -23.87 -9.39 -16.64
C ALA A 393 -24.33 -10.85 -16.52
N GLN A 394 -25.19 -11.27 -17.44
CA GLN A 394 -25.58 -12.67 -17.54
C GLN A 394 -24.44 -13.56 -18.04
N PHE A 395 -24.38 -14.78 -17.54
CA PHE A 395 -23.53 -15.85 -18.04
C PHE A 395 -24.22 -16.51 -19.24
N LYS A 396 -23.48 -16.72 -20.33
CA LYS A 396 -23.89 -17.70 -21.35
C LYS A 396 -23.35 -19.04 -20.90
N MET A 397 -24.13 -19.79 -20.12
CA MET A 397 -23.65 -21.02 -19.51
C MET A 397 -23.70 -22.19 -20.50
N GLY A 398 -22.53 -22.67 -20.88
CA GLY A 398 -22.31 -24.01 -21.41
C GLY A 398 -22.06 -25.03 -20.30
N PRO A 399 -22.22 -26.34 -20.59
CA PRO A 399 -21.85 -27.39 -19.64
C PRO A 399 -20.33 -27.41 -19.42
N PHE A 400 -19.90 -27.63 -18.18
CA PHE A 400 -18.48 -27.74 -17.80
C PHE A 400 -17.63 -26.48 -18.02
N GLU A 401 -18.28 -25.31 -18.13
CA GLU A 401 -17.56 -24.05 -18.33
C GLU A 401 -16.84 -23.59 -17.07
N LYS A 402 -15.67 -22.99 -17.30
CA LYS A 402 -14.81 -22.40 -16.28
C LYS A 402 -14.59 -20.94 -16.63
N PHE A 403 -15.11 -20.05 -15.81
CA PHE A 403 -14.92 -18.63 -15.97
C PHE A 403 -13.73 -18.16 -15.14
N ALA A 404 -12.87 -17.33 -15.71
CA ALA A 404 -11.84 -16.59 -15.00
C ALA A 404 -12.12 -15.09 -15.08
N TYR A 405 -11.99 -14.43 -13.94
CA TYR A 405 -12.16 -13.00 -13.77
C TYR A 405 -10.84 -12.36 -13.35
N GLU A 406 -10.41 -11.34 -14.09
CA GLU A 406 -9.14 -10.65 -13.87
C GLU A 406 -9.34 -9.13 -13.95
N PHE A 407 -8.62 -8.40 -13.09
CA PHE A 407 -8.51 -6.95 -13.17
C PHE A 407 -7.50 -6.56 -14.26
N ALA A 408 -8.00 -5.94 -15.33
CA ALA A 408 -7.15 -5.40 -16.38
C ALA A 408 -6.46 -4.10 -15.93
N LYS A 409 -5.34 -3.74 -16.58
CA LYS A 409 -4.57 -2.52 -16.28
C LYS A 409 -5.35 -1.22 -16.42
N ASP A 410 -6.37 -1.20 -17.28
CA ASP A 410 -7.25 -0.05 -17.48
C ASP A 410 -8.41 0.00 -16.48
N GLY A 411 -8.43 -0.94 -15.53
CA GLY A 411 -9.44 -1.09 -14.48
C GLY A 411 -10.74 -1.75 -14.93
N THR A 412 -10.82 -2.27 -16.16
CA THR A 412 -11.91 -3.15 -16.55
C THR A 412 -11.75 -4.54 -15.90
N ILE A 413 -12.85 -5.31 -15.84
CA ILE A 413 -12.81 -6.71 -15.41
C ILE A 413 -12.99 -7.57 -16.65
N SER A 414 -11.98 -8.36 -16.98
CA SER A 414 -12.07 -9.32 -18.07
C SER A 414 -12.70 -10.62 -17.57
N ARG A 415 -13.65 -11.16 -18.32
CA ARG A 415 -14.25 -12.49 -18.10
C ARG A 415 -13.87 -13.39 -19.27
N ARG A 416 -13.20 -14.51 -18.99
CA ARG A 416 -12.77 -15.49 -20.00
C ARG A 416 -13.33 -16.87 -19.68
N VAL A 417 -13.65 -17.64 -20.72
CA VAL A 417 -13.91 -19.08 -20.58
C VAL A 417 -12.59 -19.81 -20.78
N LEU A 418 -12.20 -20.62 -19.80
CA LEU A 418 -10.95 -21.39 -19.84
C LEU A 418 -11.22 -22.79 -20.36
N GLU A 419 -10.52 -23.17 -21.44
CA GLU A 419 -10.53 -24.55 -21.95
C GLU A 419 -9.81 -25.51 -21.00
N LYS A 420 -8.71 -25.04 -20.41
CA LYS A 420 -7.89 -25.79 -19.44
C LYS A 420 -7.71 -24.96 -18.18
N ASP A 421 -7.77 -25.63 -17.03
CA ASP A 421 -7.54 -25.00 -15.74
C ASP A 421 -6.05 -24.74 -15.51
N PRO A 422 -5.62 -23.48 -15.35
CA PRO A 422 -4.23 -23.16 -15.07
C PRO A 422 -3.90 -23.27 -13.58
N PHE A 423 -4.90 -23.46 -12.71
CA PHE A 423 -4.73 -23.43 -11.26
C PHE A 423 -4.82 -24.83 -10.63
N PRO A 424 -4.19 -25.03 -9.46
CA PRO A 424 -4.39 -26.23 -8.67
C PRO A 424 -5.88 -26.40 -8.32
N ILE A 425 -6.50 -27.46 -8.83
CA ILE A 425 -7.91 -27.75 -8.56
C ILE A 425 -8.02 -28.27 -7.13
N GLY A 426 -8.96 -27.71 -6.35
CA GLY A 426 -9.28 -28.21 -5.02
C GLY A 426 -8.31 -27.78 -3.92
N VAL A 427 -7.39 -26.86 -4.18
CA VAL A 427 -6.39 -26.43 -3.20
C VAL A 427 -6.85 -25.20 -2.42
N THR A 428 -6.67 -25.23 -1.10
CA THR A 428 -6.83 -24.08 -0.19
C THR A 428 -5.49 -23.84 0.50
N SER A 429 -4.97 -22.62 0.42
CA SER A 429 -3.71 -22.21 1.03
C SER A 429 -3.74 -22.38 2.56
N ASP A 430 -2.58 -22.63 3.16
CA ASP A 430 -2.44 -22.65 4.63
C ASP A 430 -3.02 -21.39 5.30
N SER A 431 -3.73 -21.58 6.42
CA SER A 431 -4.46 -20.55 7.18
C SER A 431 -5.49 -19.75 6.38
N GLN A 432 -5.94 -20.28 5.24
CA GLN A 432 -7.01 -19.71 4.44
C GLN A 432 -8.29 -20.55 4.55
N VAL A 433 -9.39 -20.02 3.99
CA VAL A 433 -10.73 -20.53 4.26
C VAL A 433 -11.32 -21.23 3.05
N SER A 434 -11.95 -22.37 3.28
CA SER A 434 -12.82 -23.02 2.31
C SER A 434 -14.20 -23.22 2.92
N VAL A 435 -15.23 -22.91 2.14
CA VAL A 435 -16.62 -23.00 2.58
C VAL A 435 -17.36 -23.94 1.64
N MET A 436 -18.14 -24.86 2.21
CA MET A 436 -19.03 -25.74 1.47
C MET A 436 -20.47 -25.40 1.82
N SER A 437 -21.27 -25.11 0.81
CA SER A 437 -22.71 -24.92 0.93
C SER A 437 -23.43 -26.05 0.20
N ASP A 438 -24.26 -26.79 0.95
CA ASP A 438 -25.22 -27.73 0.39
C ASP A 438 -26.57 -27.03 0.41
N THR A 439 -26.99 -26.48 -0.73
CA THR A 439 -28.13 -25.58 -0.76
C THR A 439 -29.19 -26.02 -1.76
N ARG A 440 -30.43 -25.64 -1.51
CA ARG A 440 -31.57 -25.76 -2.41
C ARG A 440 -31.85 -24.44 -3.08
N ILE A 441 -32.11 -24.52 -4.37
CA ILE A 441 -32.49 -23.37 -5.19
C ILE A 441 -33.92 -23.53 -5.70
N GLN A 442 -34.48 -22.42 -6.18
CA GLN A 442 -35.78 -22.42 -6.85
C GLN A 442 -35.81 -23.44 -8.01
N GLY A 443 -36.82 -24.31 -8.01
CA GLY A 443 -36.95 -25.42 -8.97
C GLY A 443 -36.59 -26.79 -8.38
N GLY A 444 -36.30 -26.88 -7.08
CA GLY A 444 -36.09 -28.14 -6.38
C GLY A 444 -34.76 -28.82 -6.73
N LEU A 445 -33.78 -28.05 -7.19
CA LEU A 445 -32.42 -28.54 -7.37
C LEU A 445 -31.61 -28.24 -6.11
N ALA A 446 -30.67 -29.12 -5.80
CA ALA A 446 -29.76 -28.95 -4.69
C ALA A 446 -28.30 -29.00 -5.17
N PRO A 447 -27.70 -27.86 -5.60
CA PRO A 447 -26.28 -27.80 -5.90
C PRO A 447 -25.42 -27.80 -4.63
N ILE A 448 -24.24 -28.38 -4.75
CA ILE A 448 -23.13 -28.19 -3.82
C ILE A 448 -22.25 -27.07 -4.37
N ILE A 449 -21.99 -26.08 -3.53
CA ILE A 449 -21.14 -24.93 -3.85
C ILE A 449 -19.93 -24.95 -2.93
N ILE A 450 -18.73 -24.91 -3.50
CA ILE A 450 -17.48 -24.88 -2.74
C ILE A 450 -16.76 -23.58 -3.06
N PHE A 451 -16.43 -22.83 -2.03
CA PHE A 451 -15.61 -21.62 -2.07
C PHE A 451 -14.24 -21.94 -1.50
N ARG A 452 -13.17 -21.47 -2.14
CA ARG A 452 -11.78 -21.57 -1.65
C ARG A 452 -11.13 -20.21 -1.81
N ASP A 453 -10.98 -19.51 -0.70
CA ASP A 453 -10.54 -18.11 -0.67
C ASP A 453 -9.16 -18.02 -0.06
N ASN A 454 -8.16 -17.79 -0.90
CA ASN A 454 -6.75 -17.75 -0.53
C ASN A 454 -6.28 -16.36 -0.10
N VAL A 455 -7.16 -15.36 -0.07
CA VAL A 455 -6.83 -13.94 0.21
C VAL A 455 -7.69 -13.34 1.31
N LYS A 456 -8.40 -14.17 2.08
CA LYS A 456 -9.25 -13.76 3.20
C LYS A 456 -8.42 -13.24 4.38
N HIS A 457 -7.33 -13.92 4.71
CA HIS A 457 -6.41 -13.50 5.78
C HIS A 457 -5.09 -13.05 5.16
N LEU A 458 -4.67 -11.81 5.43
CA LEU A 458 -3.44 -11.22 4.85
C LEU A 458 -2.34 -11.10 5.90
N GLY A 459 -1.09 -11.05 5.44
CA GLY A 459 0.06 -10.80 6.30
C GLY A 459 0.68 -12.06 6.91
N THR A 460 1.79 -11.90 7.61
CA THR A 460 2.62 -13.01 8.12
C THR A 460 2.03 -13.71 9.33
N GLU A 461 1.12 -13.04 10.06
CA GLU A 461 0.51 -13.58 11.27
C GLU A 461 -0.67 -14.49 10.94
N SER A 462 -1.63 -13.99 10.16
CA SER A 462 -2.90 -14.69 9.85
C SER A 462 -2.93 -15.30 8.45
N GLY A 463 -2.09 -14.82 7.51
CA GLY A 463 -2.10 -15.27 6.12
C GLY A 463 -1.41 -16.62 5.86
N GLY A 464 -0.98 -17.32 6.91
CA GLY A 464 -0.37 -18.65 6.82
C GLY A 464 0.96 -18.67 6.05
N LYS A 465 1.26 -19.83 5.47
CA LYS A 465 2.49 -20.10 4.72
C LYS A 465 2.81 -19.06 3.65
N HIS A 466 1.79 -18.58 2.93
CA HIS A 466 1.89 -17.65 1.79
C HIS A 466 1.58 -16.19 2.14
N GLY A 467 1.36 -15.87 3.42
CA GLY A 467 0.99 -14.52 3.85
C GLY A 467 -0.29 -13.97 3.21
N GLY A 468 -1.23 -14.85 2.86
CA GLY A 468 -2.51 -14.50 2.23
C GLY A 468 -2.42 -14.04 0.79
N GLN A 469 -1.33 -14.36 0.09
CA GLN A 469 -1.18 -14.00 -1.31
C GLN A 469 -1.84 -15.05 -2.23
N PRO A 470 -2.30 -14.65 -3.44
CA PRO A 470 -2.89 -15.58 -4.39
C PRO A 470 -1.99 -16.80 -4.69
N LEU A 471 -2.59 -17.99 -4.74
CA LEU A 471 -1.86 -19.23 -5.02
C LEU A 471 -1.30 -19.24 -6.44
N THR A 472 -0.05 -19.66 -6.60
CA THR A 472 0.59 -19.73 -7.91
C THR A 472 -0.08 -20.77 -8.82
N GLY A 473 -0.17 -20.46 -10.11
CA GLY A 473 -0.66 -21.43 -11.10
C GLY A 473 0.32 -22.59 -11.28
N LYS A 474 -0.20 -23.73 -11.78
CA LYS A 474 0.59 -24.94 -12.02
C LYS A 474 0.38 -25.40 -13.47
N PRO A 475 1.45 -25.60 -14.29
CA PRO A 475 2.87 -25.55 -13.95
C PRO A 475 3.55 -24.17 -14.12
N LEU A 476 2.82 -23.14 -14.56
CA LEU A 476 3.39 -21.85 -14.97
C LEU A 476 3.00 -20.71 -14.01
N ASN A 477 3.94 -19.79 -13.80
CA ASN A 477 3.64 -18.47 -13.21
C ASN A 477 3.04 -17.57 -14.31
N TRP A 478 1.71 -17.54 -14.36
CA TRP A 478 0.94 -16.88 -15.44
C TRP A 478 1.06 -15.35 -15.46
N CYS A 479 1.60 -14.72 -14.42
CA CYS A 479 1.83 -13.27 -14.41
C CYS A 479 2.84 -12.78 -15.44
N GLU A 480 3.67 -13.70 -15.90
CA GLU A 480 4.62 -13.41 -16.93
C GLU A 480 3.91 -13.30 -18.29
N LEU A 481 2.81 -13.98 -18.56
CA LEU A 481 2.06 -13.77 -19.80
C LEU A 481 1.30 -12.42 -19.79
N ARG A 482 1.14 -11.80 -20.97
CA ARG A 482 0.31 -10.58 -21.10
C ARG A 482 -1.16 -10.87 -20.78
N GLU A 483 -1.57 -12.13 -20.94
CA GLU A 483 -2.94 -12.61 -20.85
C GLU A 483 -2.98 -14.08 -20.40
N PHE A 484 -3.96 -14.48 -19.58
CA PHE A 484 -4.21 -15.88 -19.23
C PHE A 484 -4.75 -16.66 -20.45
N GLY A 485 -4.18 -17.84 -20.72
CA GLY A 485 -4.63 -18.76 -21.78
C GLY A 485 -3.59 -19.21 -22.82
N GLY A 486 -2.32 -18.78 -22.71
CA GLY A 486 -1.23 -19.36 -23.52
C GLY A 486 -0.81 -20.75 -23.02
N ASP A 487 -0.35 -21.63 -23.90
CA ASP A 487 0.28 -22.87 -23.46
C ASP A 487 1.73 -22.62 -22.97
N GLU A 488 2.37 -23.67 -22.45
CA GLU A 488 3.77 -23.62 -21.99
C GLU A 488 4.73 -23.19 -23.09
N GLN A 489 4.44 -23.55 -24.35
CA GLN A 489 5.22 -23.10 -25.51
C GLN A 489 5.05 -21.59 -25.75
N THR A 490 3.85 -21.04 -25.56
CA THR A 490 3.56 -19.61 -25.67
C THR A 490 4.30 -18.85 -24.58
N ALA A 491 4.28 -19.34 -23.34
CA ALA A 491 5.07 -18.78 -22.25
C ALA A 491 6.57 -18.81 -22.57
N LEU A 492 7.12 -19.97 -22.94
CA LEU A 492 8.53 -20.13 -23.35
C LEU A 492 8.92 -19.20 -24.50
N SER A 493 8.09 -19.08 -25.54
CA SER A 493 8.34 -18.21 -26.70
C SER A 493 8.33 -16.73 -26.35
N LEU A 494 7.61 -16.35 -25.29
CA LEU A 494 7.57 -15.00 -24.74
C LEU A 494 8.65 -14.75 -23.67
N GLY A 495 9.55 -15.72 -23.46
CA GLY A 495 10.64 -15.68 -22.49
C GLY A 495 10.17 -15.80 -21.04
N LYS A 496 9.05 -16.49 -20.82
CA LYS A 496 8.24 -16.42 -19.59
C LYS A 496 7.81 -17.83 -19.12
N GLY A 497 7.65 -18.05 -17.83
CA GLY A 497 7.53 -19.36 -17.20
C GLY A 497 8.79 -19.74 -16.40
N HIS A 498 8.62 -20.58 -15.38
CA HIS A 498 9.62 -20.97 -14.38
C HIS A 498 10.97 -21.39 -15.01
N LEU A 499 11.86 -20.43 -15.23
CA LEU A 499 13.26 -20.62 -14.88
C LEU A 499 13.35 -20.31 -13.39
N GLY A 500 13.61 -21.34 -12.58
CA GLY A 500 14.32 -21.14 -11.33
C GLY A 500 15.63 -20.43 -11.66
N THR A 501 15.61 -19.10 -11.70
CA THR A 501 16.65 -18.32 -12.37
C THR A 501 17.99 -18.39 -11.67
N GLN A 502 18.11 -19.04 -10.50
CA GLN A 502 19.33 -19.02 -9.67
C GLN A 502 19.90 -17.60 -9.50
N LEU A 503 19.08 -16.57 -9.73
CA LEU A 503 19.44 -15.18 -9.60
C LEU A 503 19.02 -14.78 -8.20
N THR A 504 19.85 -15.18 -7.24
CA THR A 504 19.94 -14.55 -5.94
C THR A 504 20.06 -13.05 -6.19
N VAL A 505 19.09 -12.25 -5.74
CA VAL A 505 19.21 -10.79 -5.74
C VAL A 505 20.30 -10.44 -4.73
N VAL A 506 21.53 -10.30 -5.25
CA VAL A 506 22.65 -9.73 -4.50
C VAL A 506 22.26 -8.28 -4.21
N ASP A 507 22.28 -7.94 -2.93
CA ASP A 507 22.03 -6.59 -2.45
C ASP A 507 23.02 -5.63 -3.12
N PRO A 508 22.57 -4.55 -3.79
CA PRO A 508 23.48 -3.53 -4.31
C PRO A 508 24.30 -2.87 -3.21
N ASN A 509 23.98 -3.05 -1.93
CA ASN A 509 24.76 -2.57 -0.79
C ASN A 509 25.47 -3.70 -0.02
N ALA A 510 25.31 -4.97 -0.41
CA ALA A 510 26.15 -6.02 0.15
C ALA A 510 27.58 -5.79 -0.33
N PRO A 511 28.59 -5.94 0.54
CA PRO A 511 29.97 -6.03 0.08
C PRO A 511 30.02 -7.15 -0.97
N ALA A 512 30.48 -6.81 -2.17
CA ALA A 512 30.60 -7.79 -3.23
C ALA A 512 31.43 -8.96 -2.68
N PRO A 513 31.00 -10.22 -2.88
CA PRO A 513 31.95 -11.32 -2.73
C PRO A 513 33.17 -10.97 -3.57
N GLU A 514 34.35 -10.97 -2.96
CA GLU A 514 35.61 -10.74 -3.67
C GLU A 514 35.60 -11.69 -4.88
N GLU A 515 35.73 -11.11 -6.08
CA GLU A 515 35.71 -11.80 -7.37
C GLU A 515 34.32 -12.10 -7.96
N THR A 516 33.64 -11.08 -8.50
CA THR A 516 33.19 -11.06 -9.91
C THR A 516 32.47 -9.74 -10.22
N GLU A 517 33.07 -8.90 -11.08
CA GLU A 517 32.40 -7.76 -11.72
C GLU A 517 31.28 -8.28 -12.63
N ASN A 518 30.10 -8.51 -12.06
CA ASN A 518 28.93 -8.86 -12.85
C ASN A 518 28.25 -7.58 -13.35
N MET A 519 28.30 -7.36 -14.66
CA MET A 519 27.72 -6.21 -15.37
C MET A 519 26.21 -6.00 -15.07
N LEU A 520 25.53 -7.05 -14.61
CA LEU A 520 24.14 -7.00 -14.15
C LEU A 520 23.97 -6.20 -12.84
N THR A 521 24.95 -6.22 -11.93
CA THR A 521 24.85 -5.56 -10.61
C THR A 521 24.91 -4.04 -10.72
N GLU A 522 25.71 -3.51 -11.66
CA GLU A 522 25.72 -2.07 -11.96
C GLU A 522 24.43 -1.59 -12.61
N MET A 523 23.76 -2.46 -13.37
CA MET A 523 22.53 -2.12 -14.08
C MET A 523 21.39 -1.81 -13.10
N PHE A 524 21.23 -2.61 -12.03
CA PHE A 524 20.14 -2.42 -11.04
C PHE A 524 20.30 -1.21 -10.11
N ARG A 525 21.52 -0.70 -9.89
CA ARG A 525 21.74 0.50 -9.09
C ARG A 525 21.29 1.80 -9.78
N LYS A 526 21.09 1.76 -11.11
CA LYS A 526 20.80 2.94 -11.95
C LYS A 526 19.37 3.00 -12.49
N LEU A 527 18.57 1.95 -12.32
CA LEU A 527 17.20 1.92 -12.84
C LEU A 527 16.31 2.86 -12.03
N ASP A 528 15.68 3.82 -12.72
CA ASP A 528 14.59 4.58 -12.14
C ASP A 528 13.35 3.68 -11.95
N GLY A 529 12.37 4.13 -11.15
CA GLY A 529 11.14 3.36 -10.90
C GLY A 529 10.33 3.03 -12.17
N LYS A 530 10.54 3.78 -13.27
CA LYS A 530 9.88 3.58 -14.56
C LYS A 530 10.57 2.50 -15.38
N GLU A 531 11.90 2.41 -15.36
CA GLU A 531 12.68 1.34 -15.99
C GLU A 531 12.52 0.02 -15.24
N LEU A 532 12.38 0.05 -13.90
CA LEU A 532 12.01 -1.11 -13.08
C LEU A 532 10.61 -1.64 -13.44
N ALA A 533 9.65 -0.76 -13.73
CA ALA A 533 8.31 -1.13 -14.17
C ALA A 533 8.26 -1.68 -15.62
N LEU A 534 9.29 -1.43 -16.43
CA LEU A 534 9.42 -1.93 -17.81
C LEU A 534 10.12 -3.30 -17.90
N GLN A 535 10.80 -3.76 -16.85
CA GLN A 535 11.38 -5.10 -16.81
C GLN A 535 10.27 -6.17 -16.93
N PRO A 536 10.53 -7.31 -17.61
CA PRO A 536 9.59 -8.42 -17.61
C PRO A 536 9.28 -8.80 -16.15
N ARG A 537 7.98 -8.79 -15.81
CA ARG A 537 7.44 -8.99 -14.45
C ARG A 537 8.17 -10.14 -13.73
N ARG A 538 9.12 -9.81 -12.85
CA ARG A 538 9.59 -10.73 -11.81
C ARG A 538 8.57 -10.69 -10.68
N ASN A 539 7.39 -11.25 -10.93
CA ASN A 539 6.37 -11.40 -9.90
C ASN A 539 6.67 -12.68 -9.12
N PHE A 540 7.28 -12.53 -7.94
CA PHE A 540 7.59 -13.63 -7.04
C PHE A 540 6.32 -14.33 -6.51
N TYR A 541 5.23 -13.59 -6.33
CA TYR A 541 3.87 -14.14 -6.34
C TYR A 541 3.18 -13.77 -7.64
N SER A 542 2.77 -14.79 -8.41
CA SER A 542 1.82 -14.58 -9.48
C SER A 542 0.54 -14.01 -8.86
N GLY A 543 -0.12 -13.07 -9.51
CA GLY A 543 -1.55 -12.78 -9.41
C GLY A 543 -2.42 -14.00 -9.77
N GLY A 544 -2.12 -15.14 -9.14
CA GLY A 544 -2.68 -16.45 -9.40
C GLY A 544 -4.05 -16.58 -8.78
N LEU A 545 -4.37 -17.72 -8.19
CA LEU A 545 -5.71 -18.00 -7.70
C LEU A 545 -5.96 -17.32 -6.34
N ALA A 546 -6.70 -16.21 -6.36
CA ALA A 546 -7.20 -15.59 -5.13
C ALA A 546 -8.44 -16.29 -4.62
N LEU A 547 -9.41 -16.55 -5.50
CA LEU A 547 -10.69 -17.14 -5.15
C LEU A 547 -11.09 -18.19 -6.19
N ASP A 548 -11.52 -19.35 -5.72
CA ASP A 548 -12.16 -20.36 -6.55
C ASP A 548 -13.55 -20.67 -6.03
N ILE A 549 -14.54 -20.63 -6.93
CA ILE A 549 -15.90 -21.04 -6.66
C ILE A 549 -16.26 -22.18 -7.61
N GLU A 550 -16.67 -23.31 -7.05
CA GLU A 550 -17.09 -24.48 -7.78
C GLU A 550 -18.56 -24.79 -7.48
N ILE A 551 -19.39 -24.83 -8.52
CA ILE A 551 -20.82 -25.17 -8.44
C ILE A 551 -21.03 -26.51 -9.13
N GLY A 552 -21.50 -27.49 -8.38
CA GLY A 552 -21.55 -28.87 -8.83
C GLY A 552 -22.54 -29.75 -8.09
N GLY A 553 -22.48 -31.06 -8.35
CA GLY A 553 -23.20 -32.05 -7.56
C GLY A 553 -24.72 -31.90 -7.57
N ILE A 554 -25.29 -31.35 -8.65
CA ILE A 554 -26.73 -31.03 -8.74
C ILE A 554 -27.55 -32.31 -8.58
N ARG A 555 -28.36 -32.37 -7.53
CA ARG A 555 -29.35 -33.43 -7.31
C ARG A 555 -30.74 -32.85 -7.46
N GLN A 556 -31.66 -33.64 -8.02
CA GLN A 556 -33.08 -33.35 -7.84
C GLN A 556 -33.40 -33.61 -6.37
N PHE A 557 -33.91 -32.59 -5.69
CA PHE A 557 -34.40 -32.74 -4.34
C PHE A 557 -35.59 -33.68 -4.37
N GLN A 558 -35.39 -34.91 -3.90
CA GLN A 558 -36.50 -35.75 -3.50
C GLN A 558 -36.86 -35.28 -2.10
N PRO A 559 -38.05 -34.67 -1.88
CA PRO A 559 -38.53 -34.44 -0.52
C PRO A 559 -38.40 -35.76 0.20
N SER A 560 -37.80 -35.75 1.40
CA SER A 560 -37.77 -36.92 2.26
C SER A 560 -39.19 -37.45 2.28
N VAL A 561 -39.43 -38.56 1.57
CA VAL A 561 -40.72 -39.24 1.63
C VAL A 561 -40.90 -39.42 3.11
N LEU A 562 -41.90 -38.74 3.68
CA LEU A 562 -42.25 -38.89 5.08
C LEU A 562 -42.19 -40.38 5.32
N ASP A 563 -41.17 -40.82 6.07
CA ASP A 563 -41.13 -42.16 6.61
C ASP A 563 -42.29 -42.14 7.59
N ILE A 564 -43.51 -42.34 7.06
CA ILE A 564 -44.69 -42.65 7.82
C ILE A 564 -44.20 -43.83 8.63
N PRO A 565 -44.01 -43.69 9.95
CA PRO A 565 -43.53 -44.79 10.76
C PRO A 565 -44.52 -45.91 10.49
N SER A 566 -44.07 -46.94 9.75
CA SER A 566 -44.95 -48.04 9.43
C SER A 566 -45.48 -48.50 10.78
N LYS A 567 -46.79 -48.44 10.97
CA LYS A 567 -47.46 -48.96 12.16
C LYS A 567 -47.24 -50.47 12.18
N ARG A 568 -46.00 -50.92 12.44
CA ARG A 568 -45.71 -52.28 12.89
C ARG A 568 -46.24 -52.36 14.31
N LYS A 569 -47.50 -52.79 14.36
CA LYS A 569 -48.17 -53.44 15.48
C LYS A 569 -47.16 -54.05 16.44
N TYR A 570 -46.93 -53.39 17.57
CA TYR A 570 -46.53 -54.07 18.81
C TYR A 570 -47.74 -54.90 19.27
N TRP A 571 -47.85 -56.11 18.75
CA TRP A 571 -48.69 -57.15 19.33
C TRP A 571 -47.82 -58.12 20.11
N ALA A 572 -48.07 -58.13 21.43
CA ALA A 572 -47.95 -59.25 22.35
C ALA A 572 -46.59 -59.96 22.48
N TYR A 573 -45.96 -59.80 23.64
CA TYR A 573 -45.69 -60.93 24.55
C TYR A 573 -45.55 -60.41 26.00
N ARG A 574 -46.69 -60.37 26.70
CA ARG A 574 -46.72 -60.53 28.17
C ARG A 574 -46.80 -62.03 28.40
N LYS A 575 -45.81 -62.63 29.07
CA LYS A 575 -45.95 -63.92 29.73
C LYS A 575 -45.66 -63.73 31.22
N ILE A 576 -46.51 -64.43 31.97
CA ILE A 576 -46.60 -64.62 33.42
C ILE A 576 -45.27 -65.09 33.99
#